data_AF-A0A662YNR5-F1
#
_entry.id   AF-A0A662YNR5-F1
#
_cell.length_a   1.000
_cell.length_b   1.000
_cell.length_c   1.000
_cell.angle_alpha   90.00
_cell.angle_beta   90.00
_cell.angle_gamma   90.00
#
_symmetry.space_group_name_H-M   'P 1'
#
loop_
_entity.id
_entity.type
_entity.pdbx_description
1 polymer ?
#
loop_
_entity_poly.entity_id
_entity_poly.type
_entity_poly.pdbx_seq_one_letter_code
_entity_poly.pdbx_strand_id
1 'polypeptide(L)'
;MLGINKPSTAMAELLGFCDDITTQHAMQQPTGTASTVWEQILRRQGQVDKQYTSLKDLAEERRTKLQDTYCLFQLSREVEDLENWIREREKVASCQEMGQDINQVTTMRDKFRDFARDTGSIGQERMDNVNHMIDGLIDREHSEAATMAEWKDNLNESWGDLLELIDTRSQLLTTSYDLHKYFYDGKELLALLQEKHTQLPADVGGDVSTAESFHRMHAAFERDIHTLGKQVQQFQDSAARLHAQYVGDQADAIQHTEHEVVEAWKALLDACDGRRTRLEDTADKFRFFSMVRDLMSWMESIIRQIETQEKPRDVSSVELLMKYHQGIKAEMDARNRSFSTCVDLGMALLAHKHQASQEIKEKLIQLTEKKKEMLVKWDDRWDWLRLCEFCLYCAALER
;
A
#
# COMPACT_ATOMS: atom_id res chain seq x y z
N MET A 1 53.02 -11.88 24.11
CA MET A 1 54.36 -11.26 24.03
C MET A 1 55.27 -11.88 25.09
N LEU A 2 55.88 -13.04 24.79
CA LEU A 2 56.94 -13.58 25.63
C LEU A 2 58.22 -12.81 25.30
N GLY A 3 58.58 -11.89 26.19
CA GLY A 3 59.85 -11.18 26.14
C GLY A 3 60.99 -12.15 26.39
N ILE A 4 61.68 -12.54 25.33
CA ILE A 4 62.97 -13.21 25.40
C ILE A 4 63.97 -12.30 24.71
N ASN A 5 64.74 -11.61 25.56
CA ASN A 5 66.01 -10.93 25.34
C ASN A 5 66.24 -10.30 23.96
N LYS A 6 66.20 -8.97 23.94
CA LYS A 6 67.10 -8.16 23.09
C LYS A 6 68.50 -8.81 23.12
N PRO A 7 69.24 -8.89 22.00
CA PRO A 7 70.65 -9.27 22.06
C PRO A 7 71.28 -8.38 23.12
N SER A 8 71.76 -9.03 24.19
CA SER A 8 72.26 -8.37 25.39
C SER A 8 73.18 -7.24 24.96
N THR A 9 72.96 -6.04 25.49
CA THR A 9 73.87 -4.90 25.36
C THR A 9 75.33 -5.33 25.58
N ALA A 10 75.55 -6.37 26.41
CA ALA A 10 76.85 -6.99 26.64
C ALA A 10 77.52 -7.60 25.39
N MET A 11 76.78 -8.10 24.39
CA MET A 11 77.37 -8.69 23.18
C MET A 11 77.76 -7.62 22.15
N ALA A 12 76.98 -6.54 22.05
CA ALA A 12 77.37 -5.36 21.28
C ALA A 12 78.55 -4.65 21.94
N GLU A 13 78.59 -4.62 23.28
CA GLU A 13 79.75 -4.17 24.06
C GLU A 13 80.96 -5.08 23.83
N LEU A 14 80.81 -6.42 23.77
CA LEU A 14 81.93 -7.35 23.50
C LEU A 14 82.46 -7.29 22.07
N LEU A 15 81.59 -7.12 21.07
CA LEU A 15 82.00 -6.89 19.67
C LEU A 15 82.68 -5.53 19.53
N GLY A 16 82.14 -4.47 20.16
CA GLY A 16 82.77 -3.17 20.24
C GLY A 16 84.13 -3.21 20.96
N PHE A 17 84.27 -4.03 22.01
CA PHE A 17 85.54 -4.22 22.72
C PHE A 17 86.56 -4.99 21.87
N CYS A 18 86.13 -5.93 21.03
CA CYS A 18 87.01 -6.61 20.07
C CYS A 18 87.44 -5.69 18.92
N ASP A 19 86.55 -4.86 18.40
CA ASP A 19 86.87 -3.86 17.38
C ASP A 19 87.83 -2.79 17.94
N ASP A 20 87.63 -2.35 19.19
CA ASP A 20 88.54 -1.43 19.89
C ASP A 20 89.92 -2.06 20.14
N ILE A 21 89.99 -3.34 20.54
CA ILE A 21 91.26 -4.06 20.70
C ILE A 21 91.98 -4.24 19.35
N THR A 22 91.23 -4.58 18.29
CA THR A 22 91.76 -4.72 16.92
C THR A 22 92.32 -3.39 16.40
N THR A 23 91.64 -2.28 16.69
CA THR A 23 92.05 -0.93 16.30
C THR A 23 93.24 -0.43 17.13
N GLN A 24 93.28 -0.73 18.43
CA GLN A 24 94.39 -0.37 19.32
C GLN A 24 95.67 -1.16 19.01
N HIS A 25 95.57 -2.42 18.57
CA HIS A 25 96.75 -3.23 18.21
C HIS A 25 97.27 -2.95 16.79
N ALA A 26 96.42 -2.50 15.85
CA ALA A 26 96.86 -2.04 14.53
C ALA A 26 97.82 -0.84 14.59
N MET A 27 97.83 -0.10 15.71
CA MET A 27 98.75 1.02 15.96
C MET A 27 100.11 0.63 16.58
N GLN A 28 100.35 -0.64 16.93
CA GLN A 28 101.64 -1.12 17.45
C GLN A 28 102.22 -2.22 16.55
N GLN A 29 103.41 -2.01 15.98
CA GLN A 29 104.08 -3.03 15.15
C GLN A 29 104.49 -4.26 16.00
N PRO A 30 103.93 -5.46 15.78
CA PRO A 30 104.24 -6.62 16.61
C PRO A 30 105.53 -7.30 16.12
N THR A 31 106.38 -7.73 17.06
CA THR A 31 107.53 -8.60 16.79
C THR A 31 107.06 -10.03 16.43
N GLY A 32 107.83 -10.77 15.63
CA GLY A 32 107.37 -11.93 14.83
C GLY A 32 106.64 -13.09 15.55
N THR A 33 106.80 -13.28 16.85
CA THR A 33 106.04 -14.28 17.63
C THR A 33 104.65 -13.79 18.05
N ALA A 34 104.45 -12.48 18.22
CA ALA A 34 103.13 -11.89 18.49
C ALA A 34 102.24 -11.89 17.23
N SER A 35 102.82 -11.70 16.05
CA SER A 35 102.09 -11.75 14.76
C SER A 35 101.44 -13.11 14.48
N THR A 36 102.15 -14.21 14.81
CA THR A 36 101.69 -15.58 14.57
C THR A 36 100.62 -16.03 15.57
N VAL A 37 100.69 -15.57 16.82
CA VAL A 37 99.63 -15.77 17.83
C VAL A 37 98.38 -14.98 17.43
N TRP A 38 98.52 -13.75 16.95
CA TRP A 38 97.40 -12.93 16.48
C TRP A 38 96.67 -13.53 15.28
N GLU A 39 97.39 -14.07 14.28
CA GLU A 39 96.78 -14.79 13.16
C GLU A 39 95.97 -16.02 13.61
N GLN A 40 96.47 -16.77 14.60
CA GLN A 40 95.74 -17.92 15.16
C GLN A 40 94.48 -17.48 15.91
N ILE A 41 94.55 -16.39 16.68
CA ILE A 41 93.40 -15.80 17.37
C ILE A 41 92.37 -15.32 16.35
N LEU A 42 92.77 -14.62 15.29
CA LEU A 42 91.88 -14.12 14.24
C LEU A 42 91.19 -15.27 13.48
N ARG A 43 91.92 -16.35 13.19
CA ARG A 43 91.37 -17.56 12.55
C ARG A 43 90.35 -18.26 13.47
N ARG A 44 90.64 -18.34 14.78
CA ARG A 44 89.74 -18.91 15.77
C ARG A 44 88.47 -18.07 15.90
N GLN A 45 88.61 -16.74 15.93
CA GLN A 45 87.49 -15.79 15.95
C GLN A 45 86.58 -15.97 14.74
N GLY A 46 87.14 -15.97 13.51
CA GLY A 46 86.34 -16.20 12.31
C GLY A 46 85.66 -17.57 12.24
N GLN A 47 86.22 -18.60 12.90
CA GLN A 47 85.57 -19.91 13.03
C GLN A 47 84.40 -19.85 14.03
N VAL A 48 84.56 -19.16 15.15
CA VAL A 48 83.49 -18.92 16.13
C VAL A 48 82.36 -18.10 15.51
N ASP A 49 82.66 -17.06 14.75
CA ASP A 49 81.65 -16.22 14.08
C ASP A 49 80.85 -17.03 13.04
N LYS A 50 81.51 -17.91 12.27
CA LYS A 50 80.83 -18.84 11.36
C LYS A 50 79.93 -19.84 12.08
N GLN A 51 80.40 -20.39 13.20
CA GLN A 51 79.59 -21.32 14.00
C GLN A 51 78.40 -20.60 14.64
N TYR A 52 78.59 -19.36 15.11
CA TYR A 52 77.54 -18.54 15.69
C TYR A 52 76.46 -18.16 14.67
N THR A 53 76.86 -17.71 13.48
CA THR A 53 75.93 -17.41 12.37
C THR A 53 75.14 -18.66 11.97
N SER A 54 75.81 -19.79 11.77
CA SER A 54 75.13 -21.06 11.47
C SER A 54 74.16 -21.51 12.57
N LEU A 55 74.53 -21.37 13.85
CA LEU A 55 73.64 -21.69 14.97
C LEU A 55 72.43 -20.76 15.00
N LYS A 56 72.62 -19.48 14.73
CA LYS A 56 71.55 -18.47 14.66
C LYS A 56 70.58 -18.81 13.53
N ASP A 57 71.09 -19.17 12.36
CA ASP A 57 70.27 -19.56 11.21
C ASP A 57 69.46 -20.83 11.52
N LEU A 58 70.07 -21.84 12.15
CA LEU A 58 69.38 -23.07 12.56
C LEU A 58 68.31 -22.83 13.64
N ALA A 59 68.59 -21.93 14.58
CA ALA A 59 67.63 -21.53 15.61
C ALA A 59 66.44 -20.78 15.00
N GLU A 60 66.72 -19.91 14.03
CA GLU A 60 65.68 -19.16 13.30
C GLU A 60 64.83 -20.09 12.44
N GLU A 61 65.42 -21.05 11.73
CA GLU A 61 64.72 -22.09 10.96
C GLU A 61 63.84 -22.96 11.87
N ARG A 62 64.33 -23.33 13.06
CA ARG A 62 63.53 -24.08 14.03
C ARG A 62 62.37 -23.24 14.56
N ARG A 63 62.61 -21.95 14.79
CA ARG A 63 61.58 -21.01 15.27
C ARG A 63 60.47 -20.83 14.23
N THR A 64 60.81 -20.64 12.95
CA THR A 64 59.82 -20.56 11.87
C THR A 64 59.04 -21.85 11.75
N LYS A 65 59.70 -23.02 11.70
CA LYS A 65 59.01 -24.32 11.65
C LYS A 65 58.02 -24.52 12.80
N LEU A 66 58.40 -24.21 14.04
CA LEU A 66 57.51 -24.32 15.18
C LEU A 66 56.32 -23.36 15.09
N GLN A 67 56.56 -22.12 14.63
CA GLN A 67 55.50 -21.13 14.41
C GLN A 67 54.52 -21.59 13.34
N ASP A 68 55.03 -22.14 12.25
CA ASP A 68 54.26 -22.66 11.12
C ASP A 68 53.37 -23.84 11.56
N THR A 69 53.95 -24.79 12.31
CA THR A 69 53.18 -25.92 12.88
C THR A 69 52.09 -25.42 13.84
N TYR A 70 52.40 -24.45 14.70
CA TYR A 70 51.43 -23.86 15.62
C TYR A 70 50.27 -23.18 14.86
N CYS A 71 50.58 -22.39 13.83
CA CYS A 71 49.57 -21.74 13.01
C CYS A 71 48.68 -22.75 12.27
N LEU A 72 49.25 -23.86 11.76
CA LEU A 72 48.49 -24.93 11.12
C LEU A 72 47.48 -25.58 12.08
N PHE A 73 47.92 -25.94 13.30
CA PHE A 73 47.00 -26.52 14.30
C PHE A 73 45.92 -25.54 14.74
N GLN A 74 46.27 -24.26 14.90
CA GLN A 74 45.30 -23.23 15.21
C GLN A 74 44.26 -23.11 14.09
N LEU A 75 44.70 -23.04 12.84
CA LEU A 75 43.83 -22.97 11.67
C LEU A 75 42.91 -24.19 11.57
N SER A 76 43.45 -25.42 11.69
CA SER A 76 42.66 -26.66 11.65
C SER A 76 41.50 -26.62 12.63
N ARG A 77 41.73 -26.15 13.86
CA ARG A 77 40.67 -26.00 14.86
C ARG A 77 39.62 -24.96 14.46
N GLU A 78 40.05 -23.79 13.98
CA GLU A 78 39.11 -22.75 13.55
C GLU A 78 38.25 -23.19 12.35
N VAL A 79 38.82 -23.96 11.42
CA VAL A 79 38.08 -24.59 10.31
C VAL A 79 37.05 -25.58 10.84
N GLU A 80 37.45 -26.55 11.67
CA GLU A 80 36.54 -27.55 12.25
C GLU A 80 35.40 -26.88 13.07
N ASP A 81 35.73 -25.87 13.87
CA ASP A 81 34.77 -25.11 14.67
C ASP A 81 33.79 -24.30 13.80
N LEU A 82 34.22 -23.83 12.62
CA LEU A 82 33.35 -23.14 11.68
C LEU A 82 32.48 -24.12 10.90
N GLU A 83 33.03 -25.24 10.42
CA GLU A 83 32.27 -26.31 9.75
C GLU A 83 31.17 -26.87 10.66
N ASN A 84 31.49 -27.15 11.94
CA ASN A 84 30.50 -27.63 12.91
C ASN A 84 29.38 -26.60 13.12
N TRP A 85 29.74 -25.32 13.21
CA TRP A 85 28.75 -24.25 13.34
C TRP A 85 27.88 -24.13 12.08
N ILE A 86 28.45 -24.20 10.87
CA ILE A 86 27.70 -24.21 9.61
C ILE A 86 26.68 -25.36 9.62
N ARG A 87 27.13 -26.58 9.97
CA ARG A 87 26.27 -27.77 10.04
C ARG A 87 25.12 -27.65 11.03
N GLU A 88 25.30 -26.90 12.13
CA GLU A 88 24.22 -26.59 13.06
C GLU A 88 23.20 -25.61 12.46
N ARG A 89 23.66 -24.62 11.69
CA ARG A 89 22.78 -23.65 11.01
C ARG A 89 22.02 -24.28 9.86
N GLU A 90 22.64 -25.18 9.10
CA GLU A 90 22.01 -25.95 8.03
C GLU A 90 20.79 -26.73 8.52
N LYS A 91 20.84 -27.31 9.73
CA LYS A 91 19.68 -28.02 10.32
C LYS A 91 18.46 -27.11 10.49
N VAL A 92 18.69 -25.84 10.83
CA VAL A 92 17.61 -24.85 10.98
C VAL A 92 17.12 -24.39 9.61
N ALA A 93 18.03 -24.11 8.69
CA ALA A 93 17.71 -23.70 7.31
C ALA A 93 16.94 -24.77 6.52
N SER A 94 17.22 -26.05 6.79
CA SER A 94 16.59 -27.21 6.13
C SER A 94 15.18 -27.54 6.64
N CYS A 95 14.65 -26.80 7.62
CA CYS A 95 13.30 -27.02 8.12
C CYS A 95 12.25 -26.78 7.00
N GLN A 96 11.29 -27.69 6.84
CA GLN A 96 10.27 -27.61 5.79
C GLN A 96 8.89 -27.13 6.30
N GLU A 97 8.74 -26.78 7.57
CA GLU A 97 7.45 -26.37 8.13
C GLU A 97 6.99 -25.02 7.55
N MET A 98 5.77 -24.94 6.99
CA MET A 98 5.31 -23.74 6.27
C MET A 98 4.32 -22.87 7.05
N GLY A 99 3.99 -23.23 8.30
CA GLY A 99 2.88 -22.67 9.06
C GLY A 99 1.53 -23.19 8.57
N GLN A 100 0.53 -23.22 9.46
CA GLN A 100 -0.84 -23.66 9.16
C GLN A 100 -1.83 -22.50 9.09
N ASP A 101 -1.44 -21.34 9.65
CA ASP A 101 -2.23 -20.12 9.68
C ASP A 101 -1.33 -18.87 9.59
N ILE A 102 -1.97 -17.72 9.37
CA ILE A 102 -1.30 -16.43 9.20
C ILE A 102 -0.41 -16.04 10.39
N ASN A 103 -0.81 -16.37 11.62
CA ASN A 103 -0.05 -15.99 12.82
C ASN A 103 1.21 -16.86 12.95
N GLN A 104 1.06 -18.17 12.71
CA GLN A 104 2.16 -19.11 12.76
C GLN A 104 3.19 -18.81 11.66
N VAL A 105 2.76 -18.63 10.40
CA VAL A 105 3.68 -18.32 9.30
C VAL A 105 4.35 -16.96 9.48
N THR A 106 3.65 -15.95 10.00
CA THR A 106 4.25 -14.64 10.33
C THR A 106 5.36 -14.81 11.37
N THR A 107 5.10 -15.55 12.43
CA THR A 107 6.09 -15.82 13.48
C THR A 107 7.29 -16.59 12.95
N MET A 108 7.07 -17.62 12.13
CA MET A 108 8.13 -18.41 11.51
C MET A 108 8.99 -17.56 10.57
N ARG A 109 8.36 -16.78 9.68
CA ARG A 109 9.04 -15.88 8.74
C ARG A 109 9.88 -14.84 9.47
N ASP A 110 9.34 -14.21 10.50
CA ASP A 110 10.04 -13.15 11.23
C ASP A 110 11.23 -13.70 12.01
N LYS A 111 11.06 -14.84 12.72
CA LYS A 111 12.16 -15.54 13.38
C LYS A 111 13.23 -15.99 12.39
N PHE A 112 12.83 -16.50 11.23
CA PHE A 112 13.78 -16.95 10.21
C PHE A 112 14.53 -15.79 9.56
N ARG A 113 13.87 -14.63 9.36
CA ARG A 113 14.53 -13.40 8.90
C ARG A 113 15.61 -12.94 9.88
N ASP A 114 15.32 -12.98 11.19
CA ASP A 114 16.32 -12.66 12.21
C ASP A 114 17.46 -13.68 12.20
N PHE A 115 17.14 -14.99 12.12
CA PHE A 115 18.14 -16.05 11.98
C PHE A 115 19.03 -15.86 10.75
N ALA A 116 18.47 -15.53 9.59
CA ALA A 116 19.21 -15.32 8.35
C ALA A 116 20.16 -14.13 8.45
N ARG A 117 19.69 -13.01 9.02
CA ARG A 117 20.52 -11.81 9.27
C ARG A 117 21.68 -12.13 10.21
N ASP A 118 21.37 -12.75 11.34
CA ASP A 118 22.36 -13.02 12.38
C ASP A 118 23.38 -14.07 11.90
N THR A 119 22.93 -15.11 11.19
CA THR A 119 23.79 -16.13 10.57
C THR A 119 24.68 -15.50 9.50
N GLY A 120 24.13 -14.68 8.61
CA GLY A 120 24.90 -13.97 7.58
C GLY A 120 25.99 -13.08 8.18
N SER A 121 25.67 -12.30 9.21
CA SER A 121 26.65 -11.41 9.85
C SER A 121 27.75 -12.18 10.57
N ILE A 122 27.39 -13.14 11.43
CA ILE A 122 28.37 -13.89 12.26
C ILE A 122 29.19 -14.84 11.40
N GLY A 123 28.53 -15.52 10.45
CA GLY A 123 29.18 -16.47 9.56
C GLY A 123 30.17 -15.80 8.62
N GLN A 124 29.79 -14.66 8.01
CA GLN A 124 30.68 -13.94 7.12
C GLN A 124 31.94 -13.43 7.83
N GLU A 125 31.81 -12.86 9.03
CA GLU A 125 32.97 -12.42 9.83
C GLU A 125 33.94 -13.58 10.12
N ARG A 126 33.41 -14.74 10.52
CA ARG A 126 34.23 -15.93 10.79
C ARG A 126 34.87 -16.47 9.51
N MET A 127 34.14 -16.48 8.40
CA MET A 127 34.63 -16.92 7.09
C MET A 127 35.78 -16.03 6.61
N ASP A 128 35.63 -14.72 6.71
CA ASP A 128 36.65 -13.74 6.32
C ASP A 128 37.93 -13.90 7.16
N ASN A 129 37.79 -14.14 8.47
CA ASN A 129 38.93 -14.37 9.35
C ASN A 129 39.69 -15.65 9.00
N VAL A 130 38.98 -16.78 8.81
CA VAL A 130 39.60 -18.07 8.43
C VAL A 130 40.26 -17.96 7.05
N ASN A 131 39.57 -17.36 6.07
CA ASN A 131 40.12 -17.11 4.74
C ASN A 131 41.41 -16.27 4.81
N HIS A 132 41.40 -15.18 5.59
CA HIS A 132 42.58 -14.32 5.76
C HIS A 132 43.75 -15.05 6.42
N MET A 133 43.48 -15.90 7.42
CA MET A 133 44.50 -16.74 8.05
C MET A 133 45.13 -17.73 7.06
N ILE A 134 44.31 -18.36 6.21
CA ILE A 134 44.77 -19.30 5.18
C ILE A 134 45.61 -18.58 4.13
N ASP A 135 45.12 -17.47 3.59
CA ASP A 135 45.82 -16.71 2.56
C ASP A 135 47.19 -16.21 3.06
N GLY A 136 47.23 -15.70 4.30
CA GLY A 136 48.49 -15.28 4.91
C GLY A 136 49.47 -16.42 5.18
N LEU A 137 49.03 -17.68 5.26
CA LEU A 137 49.91 -18.86 5.34
C LEU A 137 50.37 -19.32 3.95
N ILE A 138 49.49 -19.27 2.95
CA ILE A 138 49.80 -19.60 1.55
C ILE A 138 50.82 -18.62 0.97
N ASP A 139 50.66 -17.32 1.22
CA ASP A 139 51.58 -16.26 0.75
C ASP A 139 53.01 -16.40 1.31
N ARG A 140 53.17 -17.14 2.41
CA ARG A 140 54.47 -17.44 3.02
C ARG A 140 55.10 -18.75 2.52
N GLU A 141 54.52 -19.36 1.48
CA GLU A 141 54.96 -20.64 0.90
C GLU A 141 55.03 -21.78 1.93
N HIS A 142 54.02 -21.86 2.81
CA HIS A 142 53.94 -22.90 3.83
C HIS A 142 53.91 -24.31 3.21
N SER A 143 54.58 -25.28 3.83
CA SER A 143 54.74 -26.64 3.27
C SER A 143 53.42 -27.37 3.01
N GLU A 144 52.39 -27.07 3.81
CA GLU A 144 51.03 -27.62 3.73
C GLU A 144 50.04 -26.70 2.98
N ALA A 145 50.52 -25.77 2.14
CA ALA A 145 49.64 -24.81 1.45
C ALA A 145 48.55 -25.48 0.60
N ALA A 146 48.83 -26.64 -0.01
CA ALA A 146 47.85 -27.39 -0.79
C ALA A 146 46.67 -27.89 0.06
N THR A 147 46.96 -28.48 1.22
CA THR A 147 45.94 -28.96 2.17
C THR A 147 45.09 -27.80 2.70
N MET A 148 45.72 -26.65 3.02
CA MET A 148 45.00 -25.46 3.48
C MET A 148 44.08 -24.87 2.41
N ALA A 149 44.51 -24.89 1.14
CA ALA A 149 43.68 -24.46 0.03
C ALA A 149 42.44 -25.36 -0.13
N GLU A 150 42.60 -26.68 0.01
CA GLU A 150 41.47 -27.62 -0.01
C GLU A 150 40.47 -27.35 1.14
N TRP A 151 40.96 -27.10 2.37
CA TRP A 151 40.10 -26.70 3.49
C TRP A 151 39.37 -25.39 3.23
N LYS A 152 40.05 -24.41 2.65
CA LYS A 152 39.45 -23.14 2.25
C LYS A 152 38.32 -23.35 1.25
N ASP A 153 38.56 -24.15 0.23
CA ASP A 153 37.57 -24.38 -0.83
C ASP A 153 36.33 -25.11 -0.28
N ASN A 154 36.51 -26.20 0.48
CA ASN A 154 35.42 -26.96 1.09
C ASN A 154 34.57 -26.11 2.06
N LEU A 155 35.23 -25.22 2.83
CA LEU A 155 34.55 -24.36 3.78
C LEU A 155 33.76 -23.25 3.09
N ASN A 156 34.32 -22.66 2.03
CA ASN A 156 33.62 -21.68 1.20
C ASN A 156 32.42 -22.32 0.46
N GLU A 157 32.56 -23.56 -0.02
CA GLU A 157 31.47 -24.32 -0.63
C GLU A 157 30.34 -24.56 0.38
N SER A 158 30.66 -25.10 1.56
CA SER A 158 29.68 -25.34 2.64
C SER A 158 28.98 -24.05 3.10
N TRP A 159 29.72 -22.93 3.15
CA TRP A 159 29.14 -21.62 3.45
C TRP A 159 28.19 -21.14 2.35
N GLY A 160 28.57 -21.32 1.08
CA GLY A 160 27.73 -21.03 -0.09
C GLY A 160 26.42 -21.82 -0.06
N ASP A 161 26.51 -23.13 0.15
CA ASP A 161 25.36 -24.03 0.24
C ASP A 161 24.39 -23.61 1.35
N LEU A 162 24.91 -23.24 2.53
CA LEU A 162 24.09 -22.71 3.62
C LEU A 162 23.37 -21.42 3.23
N LEU A 163 24.03 -20.48 2.54
CA LEU A 163 23.40 -19.25 2.09
C LEU A 163 22.29 -19.50 1.07
N GLU A 164 22.48 -20.45 0.15
CA GLU A 164 21.44 -20.86 -0.81
C GLU A 164 20.24 -21.52 -0.11
N LEU A 165 20.48 -22.37 0.90
CA LEU A 165 19.43 -22.95 1.72
C LEU A 165 18.65 -21.88 2.48
N ILE A 166 19.33 -20.88 3.04
CA ILE A 166 18.69 -19.75 3.73
C ILE A 166 17.83 -18.94 2.77
N ASP A 167 18.31 -18.65 1.56
CA ASP A 167 17.53 -17.91 0.56
C ASP A 167 16.29 -18.70 0.11
N THR A 168 16.48 -19.98 -0.24
CA THR A 168 15.39 -20.89 -0.64
C THR A 168 14.32 -20.95 0.46
N ARG A 169 14.74 -21.14 1.71
CA ARG A 169 13.81 -21.20 2.85
C ARG A 169 13.11 -19.87 3.10
N SER A 170 13.81 -18.74 2.95
CA SER A 170 13.23 -17.40 3.08
C SER A 170 12.16 -17.15 2.02
N GLN A 171 12.41 -17.56 0.78
CA GLN A 171 11.45 -17.46 -0.33
C GLN A 171 10.22 -18.34 -0.07
N LEU A 172 10.40 -19.58 0.36
CA LEU A 172 9.29 -20.47 0.73
C LEU A 172 8.42 -19.86 1.84
N LEU A 173 9.02 -19.35 2.91
CA LEU A 173 8.25 -18.72 4.01
C LEU A 173 7.52 -17.46 3.54
N THR A 174 8.10 -16.73 2.59
CA THR A 174 7.46 -15.56 1.97
C THR A 174 6.26 -15.96 1.12
N THR A 175 6.38 -16.99 0.27
CA THR A 175 5.25 -17.46 -0.56
C THR A 175 4.12 -18.03 0.30
N SER A 176 4.45 -18.80 1.34
CA SER A 176 3.44 -19.27 2.31
C SER A 176 2.75 -18.11 3.03
N TYR A 177 3.52 -17.11 3.48
CA TYR A 177 2.96 -15.92 4.12
C TYR A 177 2.00 -15.17 3.19
N ASP A 178 2.41 -14.92 1.94
CA ASP A 178 1.60 -14.19 0.96
C ASP A 178 0.28 -14.91 0.68
N LEU A 179 0.31 -16.24 0.57
CA LEU A 179 -0.89 -17.05 0.37
C LEU A 179 -1.84 -17.01 1.58
N HIS A 180 -1.33 -17.22 2.79
CA HIS A 180 -2.15 -17.15 4.00
C HIS A 180 -2.70 -15.74 4.25
N LYS A 181 -1.90 -14.72 3.95
CA LYS A 181 -2.32 -13.33 4.04
C LYS A 181 -3.45 -13.03 3.06
N TYR A 182 -3.37 -13.50 1.82
CA TYR A 182 -4.43 -13.32 0.84
C TYR A 182 -5.77 -13.88 1.34
N PHE A 183 -5.80 -15.11 1.84
CA PHE A 183 -7.05 -15.67 2.38
C PHE A 183 -7.55 -14.96 3.64
N TYR A 184 -6.65 -14.44 4.47
CA TYR A 184 -7.02 -13.62 5.63
C TYR A 184 -7.64 -12.28 5.19
N ASP A 185 -6.94 -11.55 4.32
CA ASP A 185 -7.38 -10.25 3.80
C ASP A 185 -8.71 -10.38 3.04
N GLY A 186 -8.92 -11.48 2.30
CA GLY A 186 -10.18 -11.76 1.61
C GLY A 186 -11.36 -11.92 2.57
N LYS A 187 -11.17 -12.63 3.69
CA LYS A 187 -12.21 -12.78 4.73
C LYS A 187 -12.54 -11.45 5.41
N GLU A 188 -11.53 -10.67 5.76
CA GLU A 188 -11.72 -9.34 6.37
C GLU A 188 -12.44 -8.39 5.40
N LEU A 189 -12.06 -8.42 4.12
CA LEU A 189 -12.67 -7.60 3.09
C LEU A 189 -14.13 -7.98 2.83
N LEU A 190 -14.45 -9.29 2.77
CA LEU A 190 -15.82 -9.79 2.68
C LEU A 190 -16.67 -9.33 3.87
N ALA A 191 -16.13 -9.44 5.10
CA ALA A 191 -16.83 -9.00 6.30
C ALA A 191 -17.12 -7.49 6.25
N LEU A 192 -16.15 -6.69 5.82
CA LEU A 192 -16.30 -5.24 5.68
C LEU A 192 -17.32 -4.86 4.59
N LEU A 193 -17.30 -5.55 3.44
CA LEU A 193 -18.27 -5.36 2.37
C LEU A 193 -19.69 -5.66 2.85
N GLN A 194 -19.86 -6.76 3.57
CA GLN A 194 -21.14 -7.14 4.14
C GLN A 194 -21.60 -6.13 5.21
N GLU A 195 -20.70 -5.68 6.07
CA GLU A 195 -20.99 -4.63 7.05
C GLU A 195 -21.52 -3.37 6.36
N LYS A 196 -20.82 -2.89 5.32
CA LYS A 196 -21.24 -1.72 4.54
C LYS A 196 -22.58 -1.94 3.84
N HIS A 197 -22.82 -3.14 3.30
CA HIS A 197 -24.09 -3.49 2.70
C HIS A 197 -25.24 -3.41 3.72
N THR A 198 -25.04 -3.90 4.95
CA THR A 198 -26.08 -3.85 5.99
C THR A 198 -26.31 -2.44 6.55
N GLN A 199 -25.36 -1.52 6.39
CA GLN A 199 -25.50 -0.11 6.79
C GLN A 199 -26.41 0.69 5.85
N LEU A 200 -26.72 0.18 4.65
CA LEU A 200 -27.62 0.85 3.71
C LEU A 200 -29.05 0.90 4.27
N PRO A 201 -29.61 2.09 4.53
CA PRO A 201 -30.98 2.20 5.03
C PRO A 201 -32.00 1.74 3.97
N ALA A 202 -33.14 1.22 4.41
CA ALA A 202 -34.25 0.90 3.50
C ALA A 202 -35.17 2.11 3.22
N ASP A 203 -35.21 3.06 4.16
CA ASP A 203 -36.09 4.24 4.13
C ASP A 203 -35.61 5.29 3.11
N VAL A 204 -36.58 5.86 2.40
CA VAL A 204 -36.38 6.86 1.33
C VAL A 204 -37.07 8.20 1.62
N GLY A 205 -37.69 8.35 2.80
CA GLY A 205 -38.32 9.59 3.23
C GLY A 205 -39.81 9.69 2.86
N GLY A 206 -40.52 10.55 3.60
CA GLY A 206 -41.97 10.76 3.48
C GLY A 206 -42.37 12.05 2.79
N ASP A 207 -41.41 12.90 2.42
CA ASP A 207 -41.61 14.20 1.78
C ASP A 207 -40.37 14.61 0.98
N VAL A 208 -40.45 15.73 0.24
CA VAL A 208 -39.34 16.24 -0.58
C VAL A 208 -38.09 16.52 0.26
N SER A 209 -38.23 17.20 1.40
CA SER A 209 -37.09 17.64 2.22
C SER A 209 -36.37 16.46 2.86
N THR A 210 -37.12 15.45 3.34
CA THR A 210 -36.53 14.23 3.90
C THR A 210 -35.85 13.39 2.83
N ALA A 211 -36.47 13.21 1.66
CA ALA A 211 -35.89 12.49 0.54
C ALA A 211 -34.59 13.16 0.02
N GLU A 212 -34.57 14.49 -0.14
CA GLU A 212 -33.38 15.24 -0.56
C GLU A 212 -32.25 15.21 0.50
N SER A 213 -32.61 15.23 1.78
CA SER A 213 -31.64 15.04 2.87
C SER A 213 -31.00 13.64 2.81
N PHE A 214 -31.83 12.61 2.65
CA PHE A 214 -31.37 11.23 2.52
C PHE A 214 -30.53 11.01 1.27
N HIS A 215 -30.87 11.64 0.15
CA HIS A 215 -30.06 11.62 -1.06
C HIS A 215 -28.67 12.22 -0.84
N ARG A 216 -28.56 13.36 -0.14
CA ARG A 216 -27.26 13.97 0.21
C ARG A 216 -26.42 13.07 1.12
N MET A 217 -27.04 12.43 2.11
CA MET A 217 -26.35 11.47 2.98
C MET A 217 -25.91 10.23 2.20
N HIS A 218 -26.74 9.71 1.30
CA HIS A 218 -26.41 8.57 0.44
C HIS A 218 -25.22 8.90 -0.48
N ALA A 219 -25.21 10.09 -1.10
CA ALA A 219 -24.08 10.54 -1.91
C ALA A 219 -22.77 10.66 -1.08
N ALA A 220 -22.84 10.93 0.22
CA ALA A 220 -21.67 10.89 1.11
C ALA A 220 -21.21 9.46 1.34
N PHE A 221 -22.13 8.54 1.65
CA PHE A 221 -21.83 7.11 1.78
C PHE A 221 -21.16 6.53 0.52
N GLU A 222 -21.64 6.89 -0.67
CA GLU A 222 -21.06 6.44 -1.95
C GLU A 222 -19.63 6.94 -2.16
N ARG A 223 -19.30 8.14 -1.65
CA ARG A 223 -17.91 8.62 -1.64
C ARG A 223 -17.05 7.85 -0.66
N ASP A 224 -17.59 7.50 0.51
CA ASP A 224 -16.86 6.80 1.55
C ASP A 224 -16.47 5.37 1.13
N ILE A 225 -17.35 4.68 0.38
CA ILE A 225 -17.04 3.34 -0.16
C ILE A 225 -16.04 3.37 -1.34
N HIS A 226 -15.63 4.54 -1.83
CA HIS A 226 -14.64 4.62 -2.91
C HIS A 226 -13.28 4.03 -2.51
N THR A 227 -12.85 4.23 -1.25
CA THR A 227 -11.62 3.63 -0.73
C THR A 227 -11.71 2.11 -0.67
N LEU A 228 -12.91 1.57 -0.37
CA LEU A 228 -13.15 0.13 -0.36
C LEU A 228 -13.00 -0.46 -1.77
N GLY A 229 -13.46 0.25 -2.81
CA GLY A 229 -13.21 -0.14 -4.20
C GLY A 229 -11.71 -0.25 -4.55
N LYS A 230 -10.86 0.62 -3.98
CA LYS A 230 -9.40 0.50 -4.15
C LYS A 230 -8.83 -0.72 -3.45
N GLN A 231 -9.35 -1.08 -2.28
CA GLN A 231 -8.95 -2.28 -1.56
C GLN A 231 -9.34 -3.55 -2.34
N VAL A 232 -10.54 -3.58 -2.92
CA VAL A 232 -10.98 -4.66 -3.83
C VAL A 232 -10.04 -4.78 -5.03
N GLN A 233 -9.67 -3.67 -5.67
CA GLN A 233 -8.72 -3.71 -6.78
C GLN A 233 -7.34 -4.26 -6.37
N GLN A 234 -6.79 -3.81 -5.23
CA GLN A 234 -5.51 -4.31 -4.71
C GLN A 234 -5.59 -5.81 -4.37
N PHE A 235 -6.74 -6.28 -3.90
CA PHE A 235 -7.01 -7.69 -3.65
C PHE A 235 -6.98 -8.51 -4.95
N GLN A 236 -7.63 -8.03 -6.01
CA GLN A 236 -7.59 -8.65 -7.34
C GLN A 236 -6.17 -8.66 -7.94
N ASP A 237 -5.41 -7.57 -7.79
CA ASP A 237 -4.02 -7.52 -8.25
C ASP A 237 -3.16 -8.57 -7.51
N SER A 238 -3.46 -8.81 -6.23
CA SER A 238 -2.82 -9.87 -5.43
C SER A 238 -3.24 -11.26 -5.88
N ALA A 239 -4.53 -11.48 -6.20
CA ALA A 239 -5.03 -12.72 -6.77
C ALA A 239 -4.33 -13.04 -8.10
N ALA A 240 -4.23 -12.07 -9.01
CA ALA A 240 -3.56 -12.21 -10.29
C ALA A 240 -2.08 -12.59 -10.15
N ARG A 241 -1.37 -11.99 -9.18
CA ARG A 241 0.01 -12.37 -8.86
C ARG A 241 0.11 -13.80 -8.34
N LEU A 242 -0.77 -14.21 -7.44
CA LEU A 242 -0.77 -15.57 -6.87
C LEU A 242 -1.17 -16.62 -7.92
N HIS A 243 -2.08 -16.30 -8.83
CA HIS A 243 -2.44 -17.17 -9.95
C HIS A 243 -1.26 -17.50 -10.87
N ALA A 244 -0.28 -16.60 -11.00
CA ALA A 244 0.93 -16.87 -11.75
C ALA A 244 1.89 -17.86 -11.02
N GLN A 245 1.71 -18.08 -9.72
CA GLN A 245 2.59 -18.88 -8.87
C GLN A 245 2.01 -20.25 -8.48
N TYR A 246 0.69 -20.39 -8.45
CA TYR A 246 -0.01 -21.60 -8.00
C TYR A 246 -0.83 -22.24 -9.13
N VAL A 247 -1.02 -23.56 -9.06
CA VAL A 247 -1.83 -24.37 -10.00
C VAL A 247 -2.69 -25.40 -9.25
N GLY A 248 -3.72 -25.94 -9.90
CA GLY A 248 -4.63 -26.93 -9.31
C GLY A 248 -5.49 -26.36 -8.18
N ASP A 249 -5.76 -27.16 -7.15
CA ASP A 249 -6.68 -26.83 -6.05
C ASP A 249 -6.39 -25.47 -5.37
N GLN A 250 -5.12 -25.08 -5.25
CA GLN A 250 -4.76 -23.78 -4.66
C GLN A 250 -5.14 -22.61 -5.58
N ALA A 251 -4.93 -22.76 -6.90
CA ALA A 251 -5.38 -21.75 -7.86
C ALA A 251 -6.91 -21.65 -7.86
N ASP A 252 -7.63 -22.78 -7.82
CA ASP A 252 -9.08 -22.79 -7.76
C ASP A 252 -9.61 -22.10 -6.49
N ALA A 253 -8.95 -22.33 -5.34
CA ALA A 253 -9.28 -21.65 -4.09
C ALA A 253 -9.04 -20.12 -4.17
N ILE A 254 -7.92 -19.68 -4.75
CA ILE A 254 -7.62 -18.25 -4.96
C ILE A 254 -8.70 -17.60 -5.83
N GLN A 255 -9.05 -18.23 -6.95
CA GLN A 255 -10.07 -17.73 -7.88
C GLN A 255 -11.45 -17.67 -7.22
N HIS A 256 -11.80 -18.69 -6.43
CA HIS A 256 -13.06 -18.73 -5.72
C HIS A 256 -13.18 -17.55 -4.74
N THR A 257 -12.16 -17.33 -3.90
CA THR A 257 -12.14 -16.20 -2.97
C THR A 257 -12.14 -14.86 -3.70
N GLU A 258 -11.43 -14.73 -4.83
CA GLU A 258 -11.50 -13.53 -5.66
C GLU A 258 -12.94 -13.26 -6.12
N HIS A 259 -13.58 -14.30 -6.67
CA HIS A 259 -14.95 -14.20 -7.16
C HIS A 259 -15.93 -13.79 -6.06
N GLU A 260 -15.83 -14.36 -4.86
CA GLU A 260 -16.68 -13.99 -3.72
C GLU A 260 -16.54 -12.50 -3.37
N VAL A 261 -15.31 -11.98 -3.29
CA VAL A 261 -15.05 -10.56 -3.01
C VAL A 261 -15.62 -9.66 -4.09
N VAL A 262 -15.40 -10.02 -5.36
CA VAL A 262 -15.87 -9.23 -6.51
C VAL A 262 -17.40 -9.20 -6.59
N GLU A 263 -18.06 -10.34 -6.37
CA GLU A 263 -19.53 -10.40 -6.37
C GLU A 263 -20.12 -9.65 -5.17
N ALA A 264 -19.50 -9.73 -3.98
CA ALA A 264 -19.94 -8.95 -2.83
C ALA A 264 -19.79 -7.44 -3.06
N TRP A 265 -18.70 -7.01 -3.69
CA TRP A 265 -18.49 -5.61 -4.08
C TRP A 265 -19.51 -5.15 -5.11
N LYS A 266 -19.76 -5.95 -6.15
CA LYS A 266 -20.78 -5.66 -7.16
C LYS A 266 -22.18 -5.56 -6.55
N ALA A 267 -22.54 -6.48 -5.67
CA ALA A 267 -23.83 -6.45 -4.97
C ALA A 267 -23.99 -5.16 -4.14
N LEU A 268 -22.93 -4.70 -3.47
CA LEU A 268 -22.94 -3.43 -2.75
C LEU A 268 -23.15 -2.24 -3.69
N LEU A 269 -22.47 -2.21 -4.85
CA LEU A 269 -22.65 -1.16 -5.85
C LEU A 269 -24.07 -1.13 -6.41
N ASP A 270 -24.62 -2.30 -6.77
CA ASP A 270 -25.99 -2.44 -7.28
C ASP A 270 -27.02 -2.00 -6.22
N ALA A 271 -26.80 -2.32 -4.95
CA ALA A 271 -27.64 -1.87 -3.85
C ALA A 271 -27.57 -0.35 -3.65
N CYS A 272 -26.39 0.25 -3.79
CA CYS A 272 -26.21 1.71 -3.74
C CYS A 272 -26.94 2.41 -4.89
N ASP A 273 -26.78 1.93 -6.11
CA ASP A 273 -27.42 2.51 -7.30
C ASP A 273 -28.95 2.37 -7.25
N GLY A 274 -29.44 1.19 -6.84
CA GLY A 274 -30.86 0.95 -6.62
C GLY A 274 -31.44 1.87 -5.54
N ARG A 275 -30.71 2.12 -4.45
CA ARG A 275 -31.12 3.08 -3.41
C ARG A 275 -31.12 4.51 -3.93
N ARG A 276 -30.09 4.93 -4.69
CA ARG A 276 -30.00 6.27 -5.29
C ARG A 276 -31.21 6.55 -6.17
N THR A 277 -31.53 5.62 -7.08
CA THR A 277 -32.69 5.70 -7.98
C THR A 277 -34.00 5.85 -7.18
N ARG A 278 -34.20 5.02 -6.14
CA ARG A 278 -35.41 5.11 -5.30
C ARG A 278 -35.54 6.44 -4.57
N LEU A 279 -34.43 7.03 -4.13
CA LEU A 279 -34.42 8.34 -3.46
C LEU A 279 -34.79 9.47 -4.44
N GLU A 280 -34.22 9.43 -5.65
CA GLU A 280 -34.53 10.39 -6.72
C GLU A 280 -36.00 10.29 -7.15
N ASP A 281 -36.49 9.08 -7.42
CA ASP A 281 -37.89 8.81 -7.74
C ASP A 281 -38.85 9.33 -6.66
N THR A 282 -38.50 9.11 -5.38
CA THR A 282 -39.31 9.56 -4.24
C THR A 282 -39.35 11.08 -4.16
N ALA A 283 -38.20 11.74 -4.31
CA ALA A 283 -38.11 13.20 -4.32
C ALA A 283 -38.89 13.80 -5.49
N ASP A 284 -38.78 13.24 -6.70
CA ASP A 284 -39.48 13.70 -7.89
C ASP A 284 -40.99 13.53 -7.78
N LYS A 285 -41.46 12.39 -7.24
CA LYS A 285 -42.88 12.18 -6.93
C LYS A 285 -43.42 13.27 -6.01
N PHE A 286 -42.76 13.53 -4.88
CA PHE A 286 -43.24 14.52 -3.93
C PHE A 286 -43.12 15.95 -4.48
N ARG A 287 -42.10 16.25 -5.29
CA ARG A 287 -41.96 17.53 -5.98
C ARG A 287 -43.12 17.75 -6.95
N PHE A 288 -43.45 16.74 -7.75
CA PHE A 288 -44.61 16.77 -8.64
C PHE A 288 -45.92 17.02 -7.87
N PHE A 289 -46.16 16.28 -6.78
CA PHE A 289 -47.37 16.46 -5.96
C PHE A 289 -47.45 17.85 -5.31
N SER A 290 -46.31 18.40 -4.86
CA SER A 290 -46.27 19.77 -4.34
C SER A 290 -46.62 20.78 -5.44
N MET A 291 -46.04 20.64 -6.63
CA MET A 291 -46.34 21.52 -7.77
C MET A 291 -47.81 21.47 -8.16
N VAL A 292 -48.42 20.27 -8.22
CA VAL A 292 -49.84 20.12 -8.51
C VAL A 292 -50.69 20.81 -7.44
N ARG A 293 -50.44 20.56 -6.15
CA ARG A 293 -51.17 21.21 -5.05
C ARG A 293 -51.10 22.72 -5.15
N ASP A 294 -49.89 23.27 -5.32
CA ASP A 294 -49.66 24.71 -5.34
C ASP A 294 -50.33 25.37 -6.56
N LEU A 295 -50.33 24.69 -7.72
CA LEU A 295 -51.05 25.16 -8.92
C LEU A 295 -52.57 25.06 -8.77
N MET A 296 -53.08 23.98 -8.17
CA MET A 296 -54.53 23.80 -7.92
C MET A 296 -55.07 24.91 -7.01
N SER A 297 -54.43 25.16 -5.87
CA SER A 297 -54.84 26.22 -4.93
C SER A 297 -54.75 27.61 -5.57
N TRP A 298 -53.74 27.86 -6.42
CA TRP A 298 -53.64 29.11 -7.16
C TRP A 298 -54.77 29.25 -8.19
N MET A 299 -55.10 28.21 -8.96
CA MET A 299 -56.22 28.25 -9.91
C MET A 299 -57.56 28.48 -9.22
N GLU A 300 -57.79 27.85 -8.07
CA GLU A 300 -58.99 28.09 -7.25
C GLU A 300 -59.09 29.56 -6.81
N SER A 301 -57.96 30.17 -6.43
CA SER A 301 -57.91 31.61 -6.10
C SER A 301 -58.26 32.48 -7.32
N ILE A 302 -57.70 32.20 -8.50
CA ILE A 302 -58.00 32.95 -9.73
C ILE A 302 -59.48 32.81 -10.12
N ILE A 303 -60.03 31.59 -10.11
CA ILE A 303 -61.45 31.36 -10.41
C ILE A 303 -62.32 32.15 -9.44
N ARG A 304 -62.02 32.11 -8.13
CA ARG A 304 -62.76 32.87 -7.13
C ARG A 304 -62.67 34.38 -7.37
N GLN A 305 -61.49 34.90 -7.72
CA GLN A 305 -61.34 36.32 -8.06
C GLN A 305 -62.25 36.71 -9.22
N ILE A 306 -62.29 35.91 -10.29
CA ILE A 306 -63.17 36.12 -11.45
C ILE A 306 -64.65 36.09 -11.06
N GLU A 307 -65.07 35.10 -10.27
CA GLU A 307 -66.48 34.90 -9.88
C GLU A 307 -66.99 35.98 -8.92
N THR A 308 -66.12 36.56 -8.11
CA THR A 308 -66.48 37.62 -7.14
C THR A 308 -66.48 39.03 -7.72
N GLN A 309 -66.10 39.21 -8.99
CA GLN A 309 -66.10 40.54 -9.61
C GLN A 309 -67.52 41.13 -9.67
N GLU A 310 -67.64 42.40 -9.28
CA GLU A 310 -68.93 43.11 -9.32
C GLU A 310 -69.45 43.32 -10.75
N LYS A 311 -70.74 43.64 -10.87
CA LYS A 311 -71.33 44.03 -12.15
C LYS A 311 -71.04 45.52 -12.41
N PRO A 312 -70.59 45.91 -13.62
CA PRO A 312 -70.36 47.32 -13.95
C PRO A 312 -71.67 48.10 -13.95
N ARG A 313 -71.59 49.37 -13.55
CA ARG A 313 -72.74 50.29 -13.42
C ARG A 313 -72.71 51.44 -14.42
N ASP A 314 -71.53 51.75 -14.93
CA ASP A 314 -71.24 52.83 -15.88
C ASP A 314 -70.01 52.49 -16.75
N VAL A 315 -69.76 53.30 -17.78
CA VAL A 315 -68.67 53.12 -18.75
C VAL A 315 -67.30 53.06 -18.06
N SER A 316 -67.03 53.97 -17.12
CA SER A 316 -65.75 53.99 -16.39
C SER A 316 -65.55 52.70 -15.56
N SER A 317 -66.62 52.18 -14.95
CA SER A 317 -66.57 50.96 -14.14
C SER A 317 -66.32 49.69 -14.97
N VAL A 318 -66.87 49.61 -16.19
CA VAL A 318 -66.63 48.46 -17.08
C VAL A 318 -65.21 48.50 -17.66
N GLU A 319 -64.71 49.67 -18.05
CA GLU A 319 -63.31 49.82 -18.50
C GLU A 319 -62.30 49.44 -17.41
N LEU A 320 -62.57 49.84 -16.16
CA LEU A 320 -61.73 49.47 -15.02
C LEU A 320 -61.74 47.96 -14.78
N LEU A 321 -62.92 47.33 -14.77
CA LEU A 321 -63.06 45.88 -14.61
C LEU A 321 -62.37 45.12 -15.75
N MET A 322 -62.48 45.60 -16.98
CA MET A 322 -61.80 45.02 -18.13
C MET A 322 -60.28 45.10 -17.99
N LYS A 323 -59.74 46.24 -17.58
CA LYS A 323 -58.30 46.39 -17.31
C LYS A 323 -57.83 45.45 -16.19
N TYR A 324 -58.61 45.32 -15.11
CA TYR A 324 -58.32 44.38 -14.04
C TYR A 324 -58.33 42.93 -14.52
N HIS A 325 -59.32 42.55 -15.35
CA HIS A 325 -59.44 41.21 -15.92
C HIS A 325 -58.29 40.85 -16.88
N GLN A 326 -57.78 41.82 -17.63
CA GLN A 326 -56.54 41.69 -18.41
C GLN A 326 -55.30 41.52 -17.53
N GLY A 327 -55.29 42.12 -16.33
CA GLY A 327 -54.26 41.86 -15.32
C GLY A 327 -54.24 40.39 -14.89
N ILE A 328 -55.42 39.82 -14.60
CA ILE A 328 -55.57 38.38 -14.29
C ILE A 328 -55.05 37.52 -15.45
N LYS A 329 -55.31 37.92 -16.71
CA LYS A 329 -54.79 37.20 -17.88
C LYS A 329 -53.27 37.18 -17.93
N ALA A 330 -52.64 38.32 -17.68
CA ALA A 330 -51.18 38.42 -17.63
C ALA A 330 -50.59 37.53 -16.51
N GLU A 331 -51.23 37.47 -15.35
CA GLU A 331 -50.83 36.55 -14.26
C GLU A 331 -50.97 35.07 -14.68
N MET A 332 -52.07 34.71 -15.35
CA MET A 332 -52.28 33.37 -15.87
C MET A 332 -51.20 32.98 -16.88
N ASP A 333 -50.87 33.89 -17.79
CA ASP A 333 -49.87 33.66 -18.82
C ASP A 333 -48.46 33.54 -18.23
N ALA A 334 -48.13 34.34 -17.22
CA ALA A 334 -46.88 34.22 -16.47
C ALA A 334 -46.72 32.86 -15.77
N ARG A 335 -47.83 32.21 -15.38
CA ARG A 335 -47.82 30.90 -14.71
C ARG A 335 -47.68 29.72 -15.68
N ASN A 336 -47.79 29.92 -17.00
CA ASN A 336 -47.72 28.83 -17.99
C ASN A 336 -46.42 28.02 -17.94
N ARG A 337 -45.29 28.64 -17.60
CA ARG A 337 -44.02 27.93 -17.43
C ARG A 337 -44.10 26.90 -16.29
N SER A 338 -44.67 27.27 -15.15
CA SER A 338 -44.85 26.37 -14.00
C SER A 338 -45.76 25.19 -14.34
N PHE A 339 -46.82 25.41 -15.13
CA PHE A 339 -47.65 24.32 -15.64
C PHE A 339 -46.86 23.36 -16.55
N SER A 340 -46.10 23.91 -17.48
CA SER A 340 -45.29 23.10 -18.41
C SER A 340 -44.30 22.24 -17.63
N THR A 341 -43.53 22.84 -16.70
CA THR A 341 -42.60 22.09 -15.85
C THR A 341 -43.31 21.02 -15.00
N CYS A 342 -44.51 21.29 -14.48
CA CYS A 342 -45.27 20.31 -13.70
C CYS A 342 -45.73 19.13 -14.56
N VAL A 343 -46.25 19.41 -15.76
CA VAL A 343 -46.70 18.39 -16.71
C VAL A 343 -45.52 17.59 -17.23
N ASP A 344 -44.42 18.23 -17.60
CA ASP A 344 -43.20 17.57 -18.10
C ASP A 344 -42.64 16.60 -17.05
N LEU A 345 -42.57 17.02 -15.78
CA LEU A 345 -42.15 16.15 -14.68
C LEU A 345 -43.09 14.96 -14.50
N GLY A 346 -44.41 15.20 -14.51
CA GLY A 346 -45.41 14.13 -14.42
C GLY A 346 -45.29 13.13 -15.58
N MET A 347 -45.10 13.61 -16.80
CA MET A 347 -44.93 12.77 -17.98
C MET A 347 -43.63 11.97 -17.93
N ALA A 348 -42.53 12.57 -17.46
CA ALA A 348 -41.25 11.88 -17.26
C ALA A 348 -41.41 10.72 -16.26
N LEU A 349 -42.08 10.95 -15.13
CA LEU A 349 -42.37 9.90 -14.14
C LEU A 349 -43.21 8.76 -14.73
N LEU A 350 -44.15 9.06 -15.62
CA LEU A 350 -44.95 8.04 -16.31
C LEU A 350 -44.14 7.26 -17.34
N ALA A 351 -43.26 7.94 -18.09
CA ALA A 351 -42.37 7.29 -19.05
C ALA A 351 -41.45 6.27 -18.36
N HIS A 352 -41.00 6.59 -17.14
CA HIS A 352 -40.17 5.71 -16.32
C HIS A 352 -40.96 4.61 -15.59
N LYS A 353 -42.29 4.54 -15.79
CA LYS A 353 -43.18 3.57 -15.13
C LYS A 353 -43.07 3.62 -13.60
N HIS A 354 -43.00 4.83 -13.04
CA HIS A 354 -42.91 5.05 -11.60
C HIS A 354 -44.04 4.30 -10.85
N GLN A 355 -43.77 3.79 -9.64
CA GLN A 355 -44.73 2.96 -8.89
C GLN A 355 -46.07 3.67 -8.64
N ALA A 356 -46.03 5.00 -8.44
CA ALA A 356 -47.21 5.85 -8.29
C ALA A 356 -47.85 6.31 -9.63
N SER A 357 -47.59 5.63 -10.75
CA SER A 357 -48.06 6.05 -12.09
C SER A 357 -49.56 6.29 -12.17
N GLN A 358 -50.37 5.51 -11.45
CA GLN A 358 -51.83 5.69 -11.44
C GLN A 358 -52.21 7.03 -10.80
N GLU A 359 -51.69 7.32 -9.61
CA GLU A 359 -51.92 8.57 -8.90
C GLU A 359 -51.38 9.77 -9.70
N ILE A 360 -50.20 9.63 -10.32
CA ILE A 360 -49.61 10.68 -11.15
C ILE A 360 -50.52 11.03 -12.35
N LYS A 361 -51.07 10.02 -13.05
CA LYS A 361 -52.04 10.23 -14.14
C LYS A 361 -53.27 10.97 -13.65
N GLU A 362 -53.83 10.57 -12.51
CA GLU A 362 -55.00 11.21 -11.92
C GLU A 362 -54.73 12.68 -11.60
N LYS A 363 -53.55 12.99 -11.03
CA LYS A 363 -53.14 14.37 -10.74
C LYS A 363 -52.92 15.21 -12.00
N LEU A 364 -52.36 14.64 -13.07
CA LEU A 364 -52.24 15.31 -14.36
C LEU A 364 -53.61 15.65 -14.97
N ILE A 365 -54.56 14.72 -14.91
CA ILE A 365 -55.93 14.93 -15.38
C ILE A 365 -56.61 16.04 -14.55
N GLN A 366 -56.51 15.99 -13.22
CA GLN A 366 -57.06 17.04 -12.34
C GLN A 366 -56.47 18.41 -12.67
N LEU A 367 -55.15 18.50 -12.85
CA LEU A 367 -54.46 19.75 -13.16
C LEU A 367 -54.91 20.33 -14.51
N THR A 368 -55.02 19.47 -15.54
CA THR A 368 -55.41 19.90 -16.89
C THR A 368 -56.87 20.32 -16.97
N GLU A 369 -57.78 19.61 -16.31
CA GLU A 369 -59.19 19.98 -16.27
C GLU A 369 -59.40 21.28 -15.49
N LYS A 370 -58.72 21.45 -14.35
CA LYS A 370 -58.82 22.70 -13.57
C LYS A 370 -58.26 23.90 -14.33
N LYS A 371 -57.18 23.71 -15.10
CA LYS A 371 -56.64 24.74 -15.99
C LYS A 371 -57.65 25.14 -17.06
N LYS A 372 -58.32 24.16 -17.67
CA LYS A 372 -59.37 24.40 -18.67
C LYS A 372 -60.55 25.16 -18.06
N GLU A 373 -61.03 24.77 -16.89
CA GLU A 373 -62.09 25.48 -16.16
C GLU A 373 -61.73 26.95 -15.94
N MET A 374 -60.52 27.22 -15.43
CA MET A 374 -60.03 28.58 -15.20
C MET A 374 -60.01 29.41 -16.49
N LEU A 375 -59.54 28.84 -17.61
CA LEU A 375 -59.50 29.52 -18.90
C LEU A 375 -60.91 29.86 -19.40
N VAL A 376 -61.84 28.89 -19.36
CA VAL A 376 -63.24 29.11 -19.76
C VAL A 376 -63.90 30.19 -18.90
N LYS A 377 -63.73 30.15 -17.58
CA LYS A 377 -64.25 31.19 -16.67
C LYS A 377 -63.71 32.58 -17.00
N TRP A 378 -62.45 32.67 -17.37
CA TRP A 378 -61.85 33.94 -17.80
C TRP A 378 -62.44 34.42 -19.13
N ASP A 379 -62.55 33.55 -20.13
CA ASP A 379 -63.10 33.87 -21.46
C ASP A 379 -64.57 34.29 -21.36
N ASP A 380 -65.41 33.51 -20.67
CA ASP A 380 -66.84 33.80 -20.48
C ASP A 380 -67.05 35.17 -19.82
N ARG A 381 -66.25 35.49 -18.79
CA ARG A 381 -66.32 36.77 -18.10
C ARG A 381 -65.86 37.93 -18.99
N TRP A 382 -64.83 37.71 -19.80
CA TRP A 382 -64.32 38.72 -20.73
C TRP A 382 -65.35 39.03 -21.82
N ASP A 383 -65.98 38.02 -22.40
CA ASP A 383 -67.05 38.17 -23.38
C ASP A 383 -68.24 38.93 -22.80
N TRP A 384 -68.63 38.60 -21.57
CA TRP A 384 -69.69 39.30 -20.86
C TRP A 384 -69.35 40.78 -20.60
N LEU A 385 -68.12 41.08 -20.16
CA LEU A 385 -67.67 42.47 -19.93
C LEU A 385 -67.68 43.29 -21.24
N ARG A 386 -67.24 42.71 -22.36
CA ARG A 386 -67.29 43.37 -23.67
C ARG A 386 -68.72 43.68 -24.11
N LEU A 387 -69.66 42.76 -23.84
CA LEU A 387 -71.08 43.00 -24.12
C LEU A 387 -71.64 44.12 -23.22
N CYS A 388 -71.29 44.14 -21.93
CA CYS A 388 -71.67 45.21 -21.01
C CYS A 388 -71.10 46.56 -21.43
N GLU A 389 -69.84 46.61 -21.87
CA GLU A 389 -69.19 47.81 -22.41
C GLU A 389 -70.00 48.37 -23.57
N PHE A 390 -70.27 47.55 -24.58
CA PHE A 390 -71.07 47.95 -25.74
C PHE A 390 -72.45 48.51 -25.34
N CYS A 391 -73.18 47.79 -24.47
CA CYS A 391 -74.50 48.22 -24.00
C CYS A 391 -74.46 49.53 -23.20
N LEU A 392 -73.48 49.71 -22.31
CA LEU A 392 -73.33 50.91 -21.49
C LEU A 392 -72.92 52.12 -22.35
N TYR A 393 -72.07 51.91 -23.35
CA TYR A 393 -71.72 52.94 -24.33
C TYR A 393 -72.93 53.38 -25.17
N CYS A 394 -73.74 52.43 -25.67
CA CYS A 394 -74.97 52.75 -26.39
C CYS A 394 -75.95 53.54 -25.51
N ALA A 395 -76.17 53.09 -24.27
CA ALA A 395 -77.05 53.77 -23.32
C ALA A 395 -76.53 55.16 -22.90
N ALA A 396 -75.22 55.39 -22.92
CA ALA A 396 -74.61 56.69 -22.64
C ALA A 396 -74.71 57.66 -23.83
N LEU A 397 -74.77 57.15 -25.08
CA LEU A 397 -74.97 57.97 -26.29
C LEU A 397 -76.44 58.36 -26.51
N GLU A 398 -77.38 57.59 -25.96
CA GLU A 398 -78.82 57.88 -26.01
C GLU A 398 -79.30 58.90 -24.95
N ARG A 399 -78.44 59.22 -23.96
CA ARG A 399 -78.69 60.25 -22.95
C ARG A 399 -77.96 61.54 -23.30
#